data_AF-A0A0S2I597-F1
#
_entry.id   AF-A0A0S2I597-F1
#
_cell.length_a   1.000
_cell.length_b   1.000
_cell.length_c   1.000
_cell.angle_alpha   90.00
_cell.angle_beta   90.00
_cell.angle_gamma   90.00
#
_symmetry.space_group_name_H-M   'P 1'
#
loop_
_entity.id
_entity.type
_entity.pdbx_description
1 polymer ?
#
loop_
_entity_poly.entity_id
_entity_poly.type
_entity_poly.pdbx_seq_one_letter_code
_entity_poly.pdbx_strand_id
1 'polypeptide(L)'
;MKTEIPYRILSDLKYYAPSFSKEGDSRGYGYDEYEETYRSYKSVLVLVQKGLANYSDVFSAVADTIIKIQEEPGRKYPIIVASFGDKEHLEHEGKYFEMGYMYDRYQDTEIAKCMSQLSTEEEVCPATIPELFPKTDLRSLYDGKSTLPDEDILIIVGKKNEVFFHSNLKEKIIRRSKERCTLLVEIDANDVNWVFKKFEPQIL
;
A
#
# COMPACT_ATOMS: atom_id res chain seq x y z
N MET A 1 -20.02 -7.59 7.14
CA MET A 1 -19.00 -7.93 6.13
C MET A 1 -17.77 -8.41 6.87
N LYS A 2 -17.12 -9.52 6.49
CA LYS A 2 -15.88 -9.95 7.15
C LYS A 2 -14.73 -9.17 6.52
N THR A 3 -14.12 -8.28 7.28
CA THR A 3 -13.08 -7.37 6.77
C THR A 3 -11.67 -7.80 7.13
N GLU A 4 -11.49 -8.75 8.06
CA GLU A 4 -10.16 -9.19 8.50
C GLU A 4 -9.37 -9.89 7.38
N ILE A 5 -8.08 -9.54 7.26
CA ILE A 5 -7.17 -10.23 6.36
C ILE A 5 -6.98 -11.70 6.77
N PRO A 6 -7.08 -12.66 5.83
CA PRO A 6 -6.77 -14.06 6.12
C PRO A 6 -5.32 -14.24 6.59
N TYR A 7 -5.12 -15.03 7.65
CA TYR A 7 -3.79 -15.29 8.24
C TYR A 7 -2.73 -15.69 7.19
N ARG A 8 -3.09 -16.58 6.26
CA ARG A 8 -2.17 -17.03 5.20
C ARG A 8 -1.66 -15.89 4.33
N ILE A 9 -2.54 -14.94 3.97
CA ILE A 9 -2.18 -13.78 3.15
C ILE A 9 -1.26 -12.84 3.95
N LEU A 10 -1.57 -12.61 5.23
CA LEU A 10 -0.73 -11.82 6.12
C LEU A 10 0.68 -12.45 6.27
N SER A 11 0.75 -13.78 6.43
CA SER A 11 2.02 -14.52 6.48
C SER A 11 2.80 -14.41 5.18
N ASP A 12 2.15 -14.54 4.03
CA ASP A 12 2.79 -14.41 2.72
C ASP A 12 3.34 -12.98 2.53
N LEU A 13 2.58 -11.94 2.88
CA LEU A 13 3.04 -10.54 2.85
C LEU A 13 4.32 -10.35 3.68
N LYS A 14 4.35 -10.87 4.91
CA LYS A 14 5.54 -10.80 5.77
C LYS A 14 6.73 -11.58 5.18
N TYR A 15 6.47 -12.75 4.61
CA TYR A 15 7.51 -13.61 4.02
C TYR A 15 8.17 -12.98 2.79
N TYR A 16 7.35 -12.43 1.88
CA TYR A 16 7.83 -11.81 0.64
C TYR A 16 8.33 -10.37 0.84
N ALA A 17 8.27 -9.82 2.06
CA ALA A 17 8.84 -8.52 2.34
C ALA A 17 10.38 -8.52 2.11
N PRO A 18 10.93 -7.44 1.55
CA PRO A 18 12.36 -7.28 1.28
C PRO A 18 13.20 -7.42 2.56
N SER A 19 14.35 -8.07 2.43
CA SER A 19 15.31 -8.20 3.52
C SER A 19 16.23 -6.99 3.60
N PHE A 20 16.61 -6.57 4.80
CA PHE A 20 17.63 -5.55 5.04
C PHE A 20 18.43 -5.89 6.30
N SER A 21 19.73 -5.58 6.29
CA SER A 21 20.59 -5.68 7.47
C SER A 21 20.51 -4.39 8.27
N LYS A 22 20.53 -4.50 9.60
CA LYS A 22 20.77 -3.37 10.50
C LYS A 22 22.03 -3.70 11.32
N GLU A 23 22.98 -2.77 11.35
CA GLU A 23 24.12 -2.88 12.27
C GLU A 23 23.58 -2.93 13.70
N GLY A 24 23.94 -3.97 14.46
CA GLY A 24 23.56 -4.11 15.85
C GLY A 24 24.08 -2.95 16.68
N ASP A 25 23.25 -2.44 17.60
CA ASP A 25 23.63 -1.40 18.56
C ASP A 25 24.65 -2.05 19.54
N SER A 26 25.95 -1.95 19.25
CA SER A 26 27.04 -2.50 20.06
C SER A 26 27.13 -1.79 21.41
N ARG A 27 26.20 -2.08 22.31
CA ARG A 27 26.22 -1.59 23.69
C ARG A 27 27.11 -2.46 24.56
N GLY A 28 28.42 -2.35 24.32
CA GLY A 28 29.46 -2.69 25.27
C GLY A 28 29.64 -4.18 25.58
N TYR A 29 30.90 -4.58 25.71
CA TYR A 29 31.40 -5.92 26.04
C TYR A 29 31.43 -6.93 24.88
N GLY A 30 32.31 -6.68 23.92
CA GLY A 30 33.22 -7.70 23.37
C GLY A 30 32.60 -9.02 22.87
N TYR A 31 31.52 -8.95 22.10
CA TYR A 31 31.05 -10.06 21.27
C TYR A 31 30.92 -9.58 19.83
N ASP A 32 31.21 -10.48 18.89
CA ASP A 32 31.26 -10.26 17.44
C ASP A 32 30.11 -9.39 16.92
N GLU A 33 30.39 -8.52 15.96
CA GLU A 33 29.36 -7.76 15.23
C GLU A 33 28.38 -8.75 14.57
N TYR A 34 27.20 -8.93 15.16
CA TYR A 34 26.11 -9.69 14.55
C TYR A 34 25.27 -8.74 13.69
N GLU A 35 25.26 -8.95 12.37
CA GLU A 35 24.25 -8.36 11.50
C GLU A 35 22.93 -9.11 11.67
N GLU A 36 21.93 -8.45 12.26
CA GLU A 36 20.56 -8.97 12.25
C GLU A 36 19.87 -8.61 10.93
N THR A 37 19.36 -9.62 10.23
CA THR A 37 18.57 -9.44 9.01
C THR A 37 17.08 -9.36 9.35
N TYR A 38 16.45 -8.27 8.94
CA TYR A 38 15.03 -7.99 9.12
C TYR A 38 14.30 -8.00 7.77
N ARG A 39 12.98 -8.18 7.78
CA ARG A 39 12.14 -8.08 6.58
C ARG A 39 11.08 -7.00 6.74
N SER A 40 11.01 -6.08 5.77
CA SER A 40 9.96 -5.05 5.73
C SER A 40 9.90 -4.36 4.37
N TYR A 41 8.80 -3.64 4.10
CA TYR A 41 8.66 -2.79 2.93
C TYR A 41 9.15 -1.36 3.20
N LYS A 42 9.86 -0.74 2.25
CA LYS A 42 10.50 0.57 2.43
C LYS A 42 9.47 1.68 2.46
N SER A 43 8.35 1.49 1.76
CA SER A 43 7.16 2.33 1.82
C SER A 43 5.91 1.54 1.40
N VAL A 44 4.74 2.11 1.68
CA VAL A 44 3.44 1.55 1.34
C VAL A 44 2.67 2.57 0.50
N LEU A 45 2.25 2.19 -0.70
CA LEU A 45 1.31 2.96 -1.52
C LEU A 45 -0.08 2.35 -1.40
N VAL A 46 -1.05 3.12 -0.95
CA VAL A 46 -2.46 2.72 -0.90
C VAL A 46 -3.24 3.50 -1.93
N LEU A 47 -3.85 2.79 -2.88
CA LEU A 47 -4.75 3.34 -3.87
C LEU A 47 -6.19 2.98 -3.50
N VAL A 48 -7.06 3.97 -3.39
CA VAL A 48 -8.47 3.79 -3.02
C VAL A 48 -9.39 4.28 -4.13
N GLN A 49 -10.33 3.45 -4.56
CA GLN A 49 -11.32 3.84 -5.55
C GLN A 49 -12.28 4.91 -4.98
N LYS A 50 -12.64 5.90 -5.81
CA LYS A 50 -13.70 6.86 -5.49
C LYS A 50 -15.08 6.20 -5.35
N GLY A 51 -15.93 6.78 -4.51
CA GLY A 51 -17.25 6.22 -4.16
C GLY A 51 -17.24 5.16 -3.07
N LEU A 52 -16.11 5.00 -2.36
CA LEU A 52 -15.97 4.00 -1.30
C LEU A 52 -16.02 4.57 0.12
N ALA A 53 -16.38 5.85 0.32
CA ALA A 53 -16.37 6.47 1.65
C ALA A 53 -17.24 5.75 2.71
N ASN A 54 -18.28 5.02 2.28
CA ASN A 54 -19.16 4.25 3.17
C ASN A 54 -18.55 2.91 3.64
N TYR A 55 -17.37 2.53 3.14
CA TYR A 55 -16.68 1.28 3.49
C TYR A 55 -15.59 1.52 4.55
N SER A 56 -15.87 2.36 5.55
CA SER A 56 -14.91 2.73 6.60
C SER A 56 -14.33 1.52 7.35
N ASP A 57 -15.12 0.47 7.56
CA ASP A 57 -14.66 -0.76 8.23
C ASP A 57 -13.61 -1.51 7.40
N VAL A 58 -13.68 -1.42 6.07
CA VAL A 58 -12.65 -1.96 5.17
C VAL A 58 -11.38 -1.15 5.29
N PHE A 59 -11.48 0.18 5.34
CA PHE A 59 -10.33 1.06 5.50
C PHE A 59 -9.62 0.85 6.85
N SER A 60 -10.37 0.68 7.94
CA SER A 60 -9.79 0.31 9.24
C SER A 60 -9.03 -1.02 9.17
N ALA A 61 -9.59 -2.04 8.52
CA ALA A 61 -8.93 -3.33 8.35
C ALA A 61 -7.67 -3.24 7.47
N VAL A 62 -7.67 -2.39 6.43
CA VAL A 62 -6.49 -2.12 5.60
C VAL A 62 -5.41 -1.41 6.40
N ALA A 63 -5.76 -0.40 7.19
CA ALA A 63 -4.81 0.33 8.03
C ALA A 63 -4.16 -0.59 9.08
N ASP A 64 -4.96 -1.38 9.79
CA ASP A 64 -4.48 -2.40 10.74
C ASP A 64 -3.58 -3.43 10.06
N THR A 65 -3.94 -3.89 8.86
CA THR A 65 -3.11 -4.81 8.07
C THR A 65 -1.74 -4.19 7.76
N ILE A 66 -1.69 -2.92 7.32
CA ILE A 66 -0.46 -2.20 7.02
C ILE A 66 0.47 -2.13 8.23
N ILE A 67 -0.08 -1.88 9.42
CA ILE A 67 0.69 -1.87 10.67
C ILE A 67 1.20 -3.28 10.97
N LYS A 68 0.36 -4.30 10.88
CA LYS A 68 0.73 -5.70 11.14
C LYS A 68 1.84 -6.22 10.24
N ILE A 69 1.84 -5.90 8.94
CA ILE A 69 2.93 -6.30 8.02
C ILE A 69 4.26 -5.61 8.35
N GLN A 70 4.23 -4.56 9.18
CA GLN A 70 5.36 -3.73 9.58
C GLN A 70 5.48 -3.67 11.12
N GLU A 71 5.03 -4.68 11.86
CA GLU A 71 5.11 -4.70 13.34
C GLU A 71 6.54 -4.95 13.87
N GLU A 72 7.44 -5.51 13.04
CA GLU A 72 8.82 -5.87 13.41
C GLU A 72 10.00 -5.13 12.71
N PRO A 73 9.89 -3.89 12.16
CA PRO A 73 11.02 -3.22 11.55
C PRO A 73 11.64 -2.19 12.50
N GLY A 74 12.95 -2.33 12.73
CA GLY A 74 13.79 -1.28 13.30
C GLY A 74 14.03 -0.08 12.37
N ARG A 75 13.11 0.21 11.43
CA ARG A 75 13.22 1.31 10.45
C ARG A 75 11.89 2.05 10.27
N LYS A 76 12.01 3.34 9.95
CA LYS A 76 10.87 4.15 9.53
C LYS A 76 10.43 3.81 8.12
N TYR A 77 9.14 3.94 7.84
CA TYR A 77 8.58 3.77 6.49
C TYR A 77 7.41 4.73 6.26
N PRO A 78 7.33 5.41 5.10
CA PRO A 78 6.18 6.23 4.75
C PRO A 78 5.04 5.39 4.20
N ILE A 79 3.81 5.78 4.54
CA ILE A 79 2.56 5.32 3.94
C ILE A 79 1.94 6.51 3.22
N ILE A 80 1.61 6.30 1.95
CA ILE A 80 1.00 7.32 1.10
C ILE A 80 -0.32 6.78 0.60
N VAL A 81 -1.36 7.59 0.79
CA VAL A 81 -2.73 7.27 0.40
C VAL A 81 -3.10 8.19 -0.76
N ALA A 82 -3.61 7.59 -1.82
CA ALA A 82 -4.13 8.31 -2.97
C ALA A 82 -5.44 7.67 -3.45
N SER A 83 -6.28 8.43 -4.14
CA SER A 83 -7.49 7.92 -4.79
C SER A 83 -7.41 7.94 -6.31
N PHE A 84 -8.20 7.06 -6.91
CA PHE A 84 -8.34 6.89 -8.35
C PHE A 84 -9.82 6.73 -8.75
N GLY A 85 -10.12 6.96 -10.02
CA GLY A 85 -11.48 7.01 -10.56
C GLY A 85 -11.45 7.16 -12.08
N ASP A 86 -12.07 8.21 -12.62
CA ASP A 86 -12.11 8.52 -14.05
C ASP A 86 -11.11 9.63 -14.45
N LYS A 87 -10.42 10.21 -13.47
CA LYS A 87 -9.50 11.34 -13.68
C LYS A 87 -8.13 10.89 -14.22
N GLU A 88 -7.45 11.82 -14.90
CA GLU A 88 -6.12 11.59 -15.49
C GLU A 88 -4.98 11.47 -14.47
N HIS A 89 -5.21 11.81 -13.21
CA HIS A 89 -4.21 11.82 -12.14
C HIS A 89 -4.76 11.21 -10.85
N LEU A 90 -3.87 10.61 -10.07
CA LEU A 90 -4.16 10.21 -8.69
C LEU A 90 -4.36 11.45 -7.82
N GLU A 91 -5.31 11.39 -6.90
CA GLU A 91 -5.55 12.46 -5.93
C GLU A 91 -5.03 12.09 -4.55
N HIS A 92 -4.53 13.06 -3.80
CA HIS A 92 -3.93 12.84 -2.48
C HIS A 92 -4.09 14.09 -1.60
N GLU A 93 -3.93 13.95 -0.28
CA GLU A 93 -4.04 15.08 0.65
C GLU A 93 -2.78 15.95 0.76
N GLY A 94 -1.71 15.63 0.03
CA GLY A 94 -0.48 16.44 0.06
C GLY A 94 0.40 16.15 1.28
N LYS A 95 0.18 15.00 1.92
CA LYS A 95 0.91 14.51 3.09
C LYS A 95 1.11 13.00 3.01
N TYR A 96 2.03 12.49 3.81
CA TYR A 96 2.24 11.06 4.04
C TYR A 96 2.25 10.77 5.55
N PHE A 97 2.06 9.51 5.92
CA PHE A 97 2.20 9.04 7.29
C PHE A 97 3.57 8.42 7.46
N GLU A 98 4.38 8.89 8.42
CA GLU A 98 5.66 8.25 8.76
C GLU A 98 5.44 7.31 9.95
N MET A 99 5.73 6.03 9.75
CA MET A 99 5.65 4.99 10.78
C MET A 99 7.03 4.52 11.17
N GLY A 100 7.25 4.07 12.42
CA GLY A 100 8.51 3.45 12.81
C GLY A 100 8.79 3.34 14.32
N TYR A 101 7.87 3.72 15.20
CA TYR A 101 8.04 3.57 16.65
C TYR A 101 6.82 2.92 17.31
N MET A 102 7.04 2.19 18.42
CA MET A 102 6.06 1.33 19.12
C MET A 102 4.72 2.01 19.52
N TYR A 103 4.62 3.34 19.44
CA TYR A 103 3.42 4.14 19.75
C TYR A 103 2.55 4.49 18.53
N ASP A 104 2.91 4.03 17.33
CA ASP A 104 2.20 4.38 16.08
C ASP A 104 0.88 3.62 15.86
N ARG A 105 0.47 2.73 16.80
CA ARG A 105 -0.81 2.00 16.72
C ARG A 105 -2.04 2.91 16.70
N TYR A 106 -1.92 4.18 17.12
CA TYR A 106 -3.00 5.16 17.07
C TYR A 106 -3.15 5.85 15.71
N GLN A 107 -2.23 5.59 14.77
CA GLN A 107 -2.29 6.19 13.44
C GLN A 107 -3.18 5.39 12.47
N ASP A 108 -3.61 4.18 12.81
CA ASP A 108 -4.52 3.37 11.99
C ASP A 108 -5.81 4.12 11.64
N THR A 109 -6.36 4.82 12.63
CA THR A 109 -7.59 5.59 12.55
C THR A 109 -7.43 6.78 11.61
N GLU A 110 -6.27 7.46 11.65
CA GLU A 110 -5.98 8.60 10.76
C GLU A 110 -5.71 8.15 9.32
N ILE A 111 -5.07 7.00 9.12
CA ILE A 111 -4.90 6.39 7.79
C ILE A 111 -6.26 5.99 7.21
N ALA A 112 -7.09 5.31 7.99
CA ALA A 112 -8.44 4.92 7.60
C ALA A 112 -9.31 6.14 7.25
N LYS A 113 -9.23 7.19 8.06
CA LYS A 113 -9.93 8.45 7.80
C LYS A 113 -9.45 9.12 6.51
N CYS A 114 -8.16 9.13 6.22
CA CYS A 114 -7.61 9.65 4.97
C CYS A 114 -8.13 8.86 3.76
N MET A 115 -8.19 7.53 3.84
CA MET A 115 -8.83 6.69 2.81
C MET A 115 -10.31 7.03 2.62
N SER A 116 -11.06 7.20 3.71
CA SER A 116 -12.46 7.63 3.65
C SER A 116 -12.62 8.99 2.97
N GLN A 117 -11.80 9.97 3.33
CA GLN A 117 -11.86 11.33 2.80
C GLN A 117 -11.58 11.36 1.29
N LEU A 118 -10.52 10.67 0.85
CA LEU A 118 -10.13 10.60 -0.56
C LEU A 118 -11.11 9.79 -1.44
N SER A 119 -12.01 9.02 -0.83
CA SER A 119 -13.02 8.20 -1.52
C SER A 119 -14.44 8.78 -1.50
N THR A 120 -14.61 10.04 -1.05
CA THR A 120 -15.92 10.72 -0.90
C THR A 120 -16.61 11.13 -2.19
N GLU A 121 -15.88 11.28 -3.30
CA GLU A 121 -16.49 11.62 -4.60
C GLU A 121 -17.44 10.52 -5.09
N GLU A 122 -18.28 10.86 -6.09
CA GLU A 122 -19.24 9.94 -6.69
C GLU A 122 -18.56 8.64 -7.15
N GLU A 123 -19.33 7.56 -7.09
CA GLU A 123 -18.86 6.25 -7.50
C GLU A 123 -18.53 6.21 -8.99
N VAL A 124 -17.30 5.83 -9.28
CA VAL A 124 -16.82 5.62 -10.66
C VAL A 124 -16.68 4.12 -10.90
N CYS A 125 -17.49 3.59 -11.82
CA CYS A 125 -17.46 2.18 -12.24
C CYS A 125 -17.63 2.09 -13.77
N PRO A 126 -16.65 1.58 -14.53
CA PRO A 126 -15.34 1.09 -14.07
C PRO A 126 -14.40 2.24 -13.66
N ALA A 127 -13.59 2.03 -12.62
CA ALA A 127 -12.55 2.96 -12.20
C ALA A 127 -11.20 2.62 -12.85
N THR A 128 -10.49 3.65 -13.30
CA THR A 128 -9.21 3.54 -13.99
C THR A 128 -8.08 4.16 -13.17
N ILE A 129 -6.99 3.42 -13.01
CA ILE A 129 -5.74 3.89 -12.40
C ILE A 129 -4.89 4.50 -13.52
N PRO A 130 -4.64 5.84 -13.52
CA PRO A 130 -4.09 6.54 -14.69
C PRO A 130 -2.57 6.43 -14.83
N GLU A 131 -1.80 6.77 -13.79
CA GLU A 131 -0.36 6.53 -13.67
C GLU A 131 -0.01 6.45 -12.19
N LEU A 132 0.79 5.46 -11.78
CA LEU A 132 1.17 5.28 -10.36
C LEU A 132 1.98 6.46 -9.80
N PHE A 133 2.66 7.22 -10.68
CA PHE A 133 3.46 8.40 -10.34
C PHE A 133 3.40 9.42 -11.49
N PRO A 134 2.32 10.21 -11.63
CA PRO A 134 2.31 11.29 -12.60
C PRO A 134 3.47 12.26 -12.31
N LYS A 135 3.93 12.99 -13.33
CA LYS A 135 5.06 13.94 -13.18
C LYS A 135 4.77 15.13 -12.25
N THR A 136 3.56 15.24 -11.73
CA THR A 136 3.09 16.26 -10.80
C THR A 136 3.52 15.97 -9.35
N ASP A 137 3.16 16.89 -8.45
CA ASP A 137 3.65 17.15 -7.08
C ASP A 137 3.88 15.94 -6.13
N LEU A 138 3.38 14.76 -6.47
CA LEU A 138 3.56 13.49 -5.74
C LEU A 138 5.02 13.11 -5.51
N ARG A 139 5.95 13.53 -6.36
CA ARG A 139 7.39 13.26 -6.16
C ARG A 139 7.87 13.82 -4.83
N SER A 140 7.41 14.99 -4.41
CA SER A 140 7.81 15.57 -3.13
C SER A 140 7.34 14.74 -1.93
N LEU A 141 6.20 14.05 -2.06
CA LEU A 141 5.59 13.20 -1.03
C LEU A 141 6.23 11.82 -0.93
N TYR A 142 6.88 11.38 -2.00
CA TYR A 142 7.50 10.06 -2.13
C TYR A 142 9.02 10.11 -1.96
N ASP A 143 9.56 11.10 -1.24
CA ASP A 143 11.02 11.32 -1.13
C ASP A 143 11.71 11.43 -2.52
N GLY A 144 11.03 12.09 -3.46
CA GLY A 144 11.48 12.25 -4.84
C GLY A 144 11.30 11.01 -5.73
N LYS A 145 10.74 9.90 -5.24
CA LYS A 145 10.61 8.67 -6.05
C LYS A 145 9.75 8.92 -7.30
N SER A 146 10.23 8.39 -8.42
CA SER A 146 9.53 8.41 -9.72
C SER A 146 9.07 7.01 -10.16
N THR A 147 9.29 6.02 -9.29
CA THR A 147 9.00 4.60 -9.48
C THR A 147 8.72 3.96 -8.14
N LEU A 148 7.92 2.90 -8.12
CA LEU A 148 7.77 2.00 -6.97
C LEU A 148 8.85 0.90 -7.08
N PRO A 149 10.00 0.97 -6.38
CA PRO A 149 10.95 -0.14 -6.35
C PRO A 149 10.33 -1.41 -5.75
N ASP A 150 10.96 -2.57 -6.00
CA ASP A 150 10.48 -3.87 -5.50
C ASP A 150 10.57 -3.98 -3.97
N GLU A 151 11.21 -3.00 -3.34
CA GLU A 151 11.27 -2.83 -1.91
C GLU A 151 10.00 -2.21 -1.30
N ASP A 152 9.09 -1.68 -2.12
CA ASP A 152 7.84 -1.05 -1.71
C ASP A 152 6.64 -1.98 -1.97
N ILE A 153 5.55 -1.79 -1.22
CA ILE A 153 4.29 -2.52 -1.44
C ILE A 153 3.21 -1.61 -2.02
N LEU A 154 2.46 -2.14 -3.00
CA LEU A 154 1.25 -1.53 -3.53
C LEU A 154 0.02 -2.26 -2.96
N ILE A 155 -0.91 -1.47 -2.40
CA ILE A 155 -2.21 -1.92 -1.94
C ILE A 155 -3.28 -1.20 -2.76
N ILE A 156 -4.22 -1.94 -3.34
CA ILE A 156 -5.31 -1.39 -4.14
C ILE A 156 -6.64 -1.81 -3.50
N VAL A 157 -7.43 -0.82 -3.12
CA VAL A 157 -8.76 -0.99 -2.53
C VAL A 157 -9.79 -0.54 -3.55
N GLY A 158 -10.67 -1.45 -3.97
CA GLY A 158 -11.65 -1.17 -5.01
C GLY A 158 -12.73 -2.24 -5.10
N LYS A 159 -13.80 -1.94 -5.84
CA LYS A 159 -14.84 -2.92 -6.14
C LYS A 159 -14.30 -4.02 -7.04
N LYS A 160 -14.73 -5.24 -6.74
CA LYS A 160 -14.33 -6.44 -7.49
C LYS A 160 -14.73 -6.31 -8.96
N ASN A 161 -13.78 -6.59 -9.86
CA ASN A 161 -13.93 -6.49 -11.33
C ASN A 161 -14.20 -5.07 -11.88
N GLU A 162 -14.08 -4.02 -11.07
CA GLU A 162 -14.33 -2.63 -11.48
C GLU A 162 -13.06 -1.78 -11.51
N VAL A 163 -11.89 -2.35 -11.20
CA VAL A 163 -10.61 -1.64 -11.15
C VAL A 163 -9.74 -2.03 -12.34
N PHE A 164 -9.41 -1.04 -13.16
CA PHE A 164 -8.60 -1.20 -14.35
C PHE A 164 -7.39 -0.26 -14.33
N PHE A 165 -6.37 -0.59 -15.10
CA PHE A 165 -5.25 0.29 -15.37
C PHE A 165 -5.42 0.93 -16.73
N HIS A 166 -5.10 2.22 -16.82
CA HIS A 166 -5.12 2.94 -18.08
C HIS A 166 -4.18 2.27 -19.10
N SER A 167 -4.63 2.09 -20.34
CA SER A 167 -3.88 1.44 -21.42
C SER A 167 -2.45 1.95 -21.63
N ASN A 168 -2.23 3.26 -21.50
CA ASN A 168 -0.91 3.90 -21.54
C ASN A 168 0.11 3.36 -20.50
N LEU A 169 -0.35 2.66 -19.46
CA LEU A 169 0.52 2.02 -18.48
C LEU A 169 1.01 0.63 -18.90
N LYS A 170 0.40 0.02 -19.92
CA LYS A 170 0.66 -1.37 -20.35
C LYS A 170 2.16 -1.66 -20.49
N GLU A 171 2.90 -0.85 -21.24
CA GLU A 171 4.33 -1.11 -21.49
C GLU A 171 5.22 -0.77 -20.29
N LYS A 172 4.92 0.34 -19.60
CA LYS A 172 5.71 0.81 -18.44
C LYS A 172 5.56 -0.11 -17.23
N ILE A 173 4.34 -0.57 -16.97
CA ILE A 173 4.01 -1.43 -15.85
C ILE A 173 4.45 -2.87 -16.13
N ILE A 174 4.08 -3.49 -17.27
CA ILE A 174 4.44 -4.90 -17.56
C ILE A 174 5.95 -5.15 -17.50
N ARG A 175 6.76 -4.16 -17.91
CA ARG A 175 8.23 -4.26 -17.83
C ARG A 175 8.77 -4.17 -16.40
N ARG A 176 8.04 -3.52 -15.49
CA ARG A 176 8.46 -3.24 -14.11
C ARG A 176 7.71 -4.06 -13.06
N SER A 177 6.58 -4.70 -13.39
CA SER A 177 5.65 -5.32 -12.44
C SER A 177 5.84 -6.83 -12.24
N LYS A 178 6.57 -7.52 -13.13
CA LYS A 178 6.67 -8.98 -13.12
C LYS A 178 7.32 -9.58 -11.86
N GLU A 179 8.01 -8.75 -11.08
CA GLU A 179 8.69 -9.15 -9.84
C GLU A 179 7.96 -8.64 -8.59
N ARG A 180 6.89 -7.86 -8.76
CA ARG A 180 6.24 -7.14 -7.66
C ARG A 180 5.03 -7.87 -7.13
N CYS A 181 4.95 -7.94 -5.82
CA CYS A 181 3.75 -8.41 -5.15
C CYS A 181 2.83 -7.22 -4.85
N THR A 182 1.54 -7.39 -5.12
CA THR A 182 0.49 -6.40 -4.87
C THR A 182 -0.59 -7.04 -4.02
N LEU A 183 -1.09 -6.28 -3.07
CA LEU A 183 -2.27 -6.65 -2.30
C LEU A 183 -3.49 -5.98 -2.91
N LEU A 184 -4.43 -6.77 -3.41
CA LEU A 184 -5.74 -6.29 -3.83
C LEU A 184 -6.73 -6.54 -2.68
N VAL A 185 -7.53 -5.53 -2.38
CA VAL A 185 -8.63 -5.57 -1.42
C VAL A 185 -9.90 -5.31 -2.22
N GLU A 186 -10.50 -6.40 -2.68
CA GLU A 186 -11.64 -6.39 -3.60
C GLU A 186 -12.94 -6.41 -2.78
N ILE A 187 -13.71 -5.33 -2.88
CA ILE A 187 -14.99 -5.17 -2.22
C ILE A 187 -16.08 -5.75 -3.12
N ASP A 188 -16.82 -6.72 -2.58
CA ASP A 188 -18.04 -7.29 -3.17
C ASP A 188 -19.25 -6.82 -2.34
N ALA A 189 -20.47 -6.99 -2.86
CA ALA A 189 -21.70 -6.58 -2.17
C ALA A 189 -21.86 -7.23 -0.78
N ASN A 190 -21.26 -8.40 -0.57
CA ASN A 190 -21.41 -9.19 0.65
C ASN A 190 -20.11 -9.47 1.41
N ASP A 191 -18.94 -9.24 0.80
CA ASP A 191 -17.66 -9.66 1.37
C ASP A 191 -16.46 -8.82 0.91
N VAL A 192 -15.34 -8.91 1.64
CA VAL A 192 -14.04 -8.37 1.23
C VAL A 192 -13.10 -9.51 0.86
N ASN A 193 -12.69 -9.56 -0.40
CA ASN A 193 -11.72 -10.53 -0.88
C ASN A 193 -10.32 -9.92 -0.85
N TRP A 194 -9.45 -10.51 -0.04
CA TRP A 194 -8.03 -10.17 0.00
C TRP A 194 -7.28 -11.05 -1.00
N VAL A 195 -6.55 -10.46 -1.93
CA VAL A 195 -5.79 -11.19 -2.95
C VAL A 195 -4.35 -10.69 -2.98
N PHE A 196 -3.42 -11.54 -2.58
CA PHE A 196 -2.00 -11.27 -2.70
C PHE A 196 -1.42 -12.07 -3.87
N LYS A 197 -0.92 -11.36 -4.88
CA LYS A 197 -0.37 -11.97 -6.08
C LYS A 197 0.71 -11.10 -6.70
N LYS A 198 1.45 -11.69 -7.64
CA LYS A 198 2.26 -10.90 -8.55
C LYS A 198 1.38 -9.98 -9.38
N PHE A 199 1.85 -8.77 -9.59
CA PHE A 199 1.04 -7.72 -10.17
C PHE A 199 0.78 -7.94 -11.67
N GLU A 200 -0.47 -8.29 -11.98
CA GLU A 200 -1.00 -8.50 -13.33
C GLU A 200 -2.19 -7.57 -13.56
N PRO A 201 -1.97 -6.36 -14.10
CA PRO A 201 -3.04 -5.37 -14.27
C PRO A 201 -4.05 -5.82 -15.33
N GLN A 202 -5.35 -5.74 -15.01
CA GLN A 202 -6.39 -5.71 -16.02
C GLN A 202 -6.41 -4.32 -16.66
N ILE A 203 -6.54 -4.27 -17.99
CA ILE A 203 -6.38 -3.04 -18.77
C ILE A 203 -7.71 -2.73 -19.44
N LEU A 204 -8.16 -1.48 -19.31
CA LEU A 204 -9.27 -0.93 -20.08
C LEU A 204 -8.77 -0.30 -21.38
#